data_AF-A0A9P5X248-F1
#
_entry.id   AF-A0A9P5X248-F1
#
_cell.length_a   1.000
_cell.length_b   1.000
_cell.length_c   1.000
_cell.angle_alpha   90.00
_cell.angle_beta   90.00
_cell.angle_gamma   90.00
#
_symmetry.space_group_name_H-M   'P 1'
#
loop_
_entity.id
_entity.type
_entity.pdbx_description
1 polymer ?
#
loop_
_entity_poly.entity_id
_entity_poly.type
_entity_poly.pdbx_seq_one_letter_code
_entity_poly.pdbx_strand_id
1 'polypeptide(L)'
;IKGTKAHTSSPQCQQCWKWGHPSDACRHPAVCCPICMGPHNKDSHHSMSSCCKGNPKASPPIPPTPVDMACPHVHSCINCGAQHTADDRCCPYWCHHFNCDWIK
;
A
#
# COMPACT_ATOMS: atom_id res chain seq x y z
N ILE A 1 1.46 40.17 10.67
CA ILE A 1 0.92 38.87 11.13
C ILE A 1 1.72 37.80 10.39
N LYS A 2 2.69 37.14 11.05
CA LYS A 2 3.42 36.02 10.44
C LYS A 2 2.45 34.84 10.42
N GLY A 3 2.04 34.41 9.22
CA GLY A 3 1.17 33.26 9.04
C GLY A 3 1.78 32.03 9.72
N THR A 4 1.03 31.42 10.62
CA THR A 4 1.35 30.11 11.17
C THR A 4 1.43 29.15 9.99
N LYS A 5 2.59 28.54 9.75
CA LYS A 5 2.67 27.41 8.84
C LYS A 5 1.76 26.34 9.45
N ALA A 6 0.60 26.09 8.84
CA ALA A 6 -0.21 24.95 9.20
C ALA A 6 0.71 23.72 9.10
N HIS A 7 0.85 22.99 10.20
CA HIS A 7 1.51 21.68 10.20
C HIS A 7 0.66 20.77 9.32
N THR A 8 0.91 20.83 8.02
CA THR A 8 0.12 20.13 7.02
C THR A 8 0.67 18.72 7.07
N SER A 9 -0.12 17.76 7.55
CA SER A 9 0.28 16.36 7.53
C SER A 9 0.81 15.99 6.15
N SER A 10 1.96 15.32 6.09
CA SER A 10 2.44 14.71 4.86
C SER A 10 1.41 13.66 4.43
N PRO A 11 0.78 13.79 3.25
CA PRO A 11 -0.25 12.85 2.84
C PRO A 11 0.36 11.52 2.39
N GLN A 12 -0.42 10.45 2.53
CA GLN A 12 -0.16 9.19 1.84
C GLN A 12 -0.87 9.18 0.49
N CYS A 13 -0.11 8.99 -0.57
CA CYS A 13 -0.64 8.87 -1.92
C CYS A 13 -1.49 7.60 -2.07
N GLN A 14 -2.75 7.72 -2.50
CA GLN A 14 -3.65 6.58 -2.68
C GLN A 14 -3.39 5.81 -4.00
N GLN A 15 -2.50 6.35 -4.85
CA GLN A 15 -2.11 5.73 -6.12
C GLN A 15 -0.91 4.82 -5.96
N CYS A 16 0.16 5.28 -5.29
CA CYS A 16 1.40 4.50 -5.12
C CYS A 16 1.67 4.07 -3.67
N TRP A 17 0.83 4.47 -2.72
CA TRP A 17 0.94 4.19 -1.27
C TRP A 17 2.18 4.72 -0.57
N LYS A 18 2.96 5.56 -1.26
CA LYS A 18 4.09 6.28 -0.66
C LYS A 18 3.61 7.53 0.07
N TRP A 19 4.27 7.83 1.18
CA TRP A 19 4.10 9.10 1.87
C TRP A 19 4.86 10.23 1.18
N GLY A 20 4.47 11.48 1.48
CA GLY A 20 5.20 12.70 1.10
C GLY A 20 4.63 13.42 -0.12
N HIS A 21 3.58 12.90 -0.76
CA HIS A 21 2.87 13.61 -1.83
C HIS A 21 1.40 13.20 -1.90
N PRO A 22 0.49 14.13 -2.29
CA PRO A 22 -0.90 13.80 -2.54
C PRO A 22 -1.05 13.02 -3.86
N SER A 23 -2.17 12.30 -4.00
CA SER A 23 -2.47 11.51 -5.21
C SER A 23 -2.42 12.35 -6.49
N ASP A 24 -2.90 13.60 -6.46
CA ASP A 24 -2.94 14.50 -7.63
C ASP A 24 -1.55 14.89 -8.14
N ALA A 25 -0.52 14.79 -7.30
CA ALA A 25 0.87 15.03 -7.67
C ALA A 25 1.63 13.74 -8.01
N CYS A 26 0.95 12.58 -7.99
CA CYS A 26 1.58 11.29 -8.22
C CYS A 26 1.88 11.08 -9.71
N ARG A 27 3.09 10.60 -9.99
CA ARG A 27 3.54 10.26 -11.36
C ARG A 27 3.52 8.76 -11.63
N HIS A 28 3.01 7.95 -10.69
CA HIS A 28 2.90 6.51 -10.90
C HIS A 28 1.87 6.24 -12.01
N PRO A 29 2.08 5.32 -12.95
CA PRO A 29 1.19 5.19 -14.11
C PRO A 29 -0.22 4.65 -13.80
N ALA A 30 -0.39 3.93 -12.68
CA ALA A 30 -1.65 3.32 -12.28
C ALA A 30 -1.75 3.21 -10.76
N VAL A 31 -2.95 2.89 -10.26
CA VAL A 31 -3.16 2.53 -8.86
C VAL A 31 -2.45 1.23 -8.52
N CYS A 32 -1.80 1.21 -7.35
CA CYS A 32 -1.16 0.05 -6.78
C CYS A 32 -2.00 -0.54 -5.64
N CYS A 33 -1.86 -1.84 -5.43
CA CYS A 33 -2.46 -2.52 -4.30
C CYS A 33 -1.59 -2.28 -3.06
N PRO A 34 -2.12 -1.80 -1.91
CA PRO A 34 -1.32 -1.55 -0.70
C PRO A 34 -0.69 -2.83 -0.11
N ILE A 35 -1.22 -4.00 -0.49
CA ILE A 35 -0.80 -5.32 0.02
C ILE A 35 0.37 -5.88 -0.79
N CYS A 36 0.29 -5.86 -2.13
CA CYS A 36 1.27 -6.52 -2.99
C CYS A 36 1.97 -5.60 -4.00
N MET A 37 1.66 -4.30 -3.99
CA MET A 37 2.15 -3.29 -4.96
C MET A 37 1.82 -3.58 -6.42
N GLY A 38 0.97 -4.58 -6.71
CA GLY A 38 0.52 -4.89 -8.07
C GLY A 38 -0.46 -3.85 -8.64
N PRO A 39 -0.68 -3.85 -9.97
CA PRO A 39 -1.49 -2.84 -10.68
C PRO A 39 -3.01 -3.10 -10.53
N HIS A 40 -3.51 -3.01 -9.31
CA HIS A 40 -4.93 -3.15 -8.95
C HIS A 40 -5.21 -2.47 -7.61
N ASN A 41 -6.46 -2.15 -7.30
CA ASN A 41 -6.82 -1.62 -5.99
C ASN A 41 -6.88 -2.71 -4.91
N LYS A 42 -7.03 -2.33 -3.63
CA LYS A 42 -7.11 -3.27 -2.50
C LYS A 42 -8.30 -4.23 -2.63
N ASP A 43 -9.46 -3.75 -3.07
CA ASP A 43 -10.68 -4.54 -3.16
C ASP A 43 -10.58 -5.67 -4.19
N SER A 44 -9.83 -5.44 -5.27
CA SER A 44 -9.63 -6.44 -6.32
C SER A 44 -8.50 -7.43 -5.99
N HIS A 45 -7.85 -7.30 -4.83
CA HIS A 45 -6.64 -8.05 -4.48
C HIS A 45 -6.81 -9.56 -4.63
N HIS A 46 -7.84 -10.16 -4.01
CA HIS A 46 -8.05 -11.61 -4.08
C HIS A 46 -8.25 -12.13 -5.50
N SER A 47 -8.89 -11.34 -6.36
CA SER A 47 -9.23 -11.74 -7.74
C SER A 47 -8.09 -11.52 -8.75
N MET A 48 -7.21 -10.55 -8.50
CA MET A 48 -6.20 -10.06 -9.45
C MET A 48 -4.77 -10.44 -9.05
N SER A 49 -4.48 -10.57 -7.76
CA SER A 49 -3.12 -10.84 -7.31
C SER A 49 -2.72 -12.28 -7.63
N SER A 50 -1.49 -12.45 -8.12
CA SER A 50 -0.94 -13.78 -8.38
C SER A 50 -0.85 -14.63 -7.11
N CYS A 51 -0.68 -13.99 -5.95
CA CYS A 51 -0.60 -14.67 -4.66
C CYS A 51 -1.95 -15.20 -4.15
N CYS A 52 -3.09 -14.58 -4.51
CA CYS A 52 -4.40 -15.00 -4.01
C CYS A 52 -5.33 -15.63 -5.06
N LYS A 53 -5.16 -15.32 -6.35
CA LYS A 53 -6.07 -15.79 -7.41
C LYS A 53 -6.07 -17.31 -7.60
N GLY A 54 -5.03 -18.00 -7.10
CA GLY A 54 -4.80 -19.40 -7.37
C GLY A 54 -4.37 -19.65 -8.82
N ASN A 55 -4.16 -20.92 -9.15
CA ASN A 55 -3.77 -21.36 -10.48
C ASN A 55 -4.42 -22.73 -10.79
N PRO A 56 -5.59 -22.75 -11.46
CA PRO A 56 -6.27 -24.00 -11.82
C PRO A 56 -5.51 -24.81 -12.89
N LYS A 57 -4.55 -24.17 -13.59
CA LYS A 57 -3.71 -24.82 -14.60
C LYS A 57 -2.41 -25.40 -14.00
N ALA A 58 -2.15 -25.20 -12.72
CA ALA A 58 -1.02 -25.83 -12.04
C ALA A 58 -1.25 -27.34 -11.85
N SER A 59 -0.17 -28.09 -11.62
CA SER A 59 -0.23 -29.52 -11.27
C SER A 59 0.56 -29.76 -9.98
N PRO A 60 -0.10 -29.95 -8.82
CA PRO A 60 -1.56 -29.96 -8.63
C PRO A 60 -2.19 -28.56 -8.78
N PRO A 61 -3.51 -28.46 -9.06
CA PRO A 61 -4.21 -27.18 -9.10
C PRO A 61 -4.08 -26.43 -7.76
N ILE A 62 -3.79 -25.14 -7.84
CA ILE A 62 -3.69 -24.27 -6.66
C ILE A 62 -5.03 -23.55 -6.51
N PRO A 63 -5.80 -23.79 -5.44
CA PRO A 63 -7.05 -23.07 -5.21
C PRO A 63 -6.79 -21.59 -4.90
N PRO A 64 -7.74 -20.68 -5.20
CA PRO A 64 -7.67 -19.30 -4.74
C PRO A 64 -7.70 -19.21 -3.22
N THR A 65 -7.08 -18.18 -2.67
CA THR A 65 -7.21 -17.82 -1.25
C THR A 65 -8.64 -17.34 -0.97
N PRO A 66 -9.37 -17.95 -0.03
CA PRO A 66 -10.70 -17.49 0.38
C PRO A 66 -10.70 -16.00 0.78
N VAL A 67 -11.80 -15.29 0.53
CA VAL A 67 -11.90 -13.82 0.75
C VAL A 67 -11.75 -13.44 2.24
N ASP A 68 -12.09 -14.36 3.13
CA ASP A 68 -11.98 -14.24 4.59
C ASP A 68 -10.60 -14.63 5.14
N MET A 69 -9.72 -15.20 4.30
CA MET A 69 -8.37 -15.60 4.69
C MET A 69 -7.34 -14.52 4.34
N ALA A 70 -6.36 -14.35 5.21
CA ALA A 70 -5.24 -13.45 4.96
C ALA A 70 -4.47 -13.88 3.69
N CYS A 71 -3.97 -12.88 2.95
CA CYS A 71 -3.08 -13.12 1.82
C CYS A 71 -1.86 -13.95 2.28
N PRO A 72 -1.52 -15.07 1.63
CA PRO A 72 -0.39 -15.90 2.05
C PRO A 72 0.98 -15.26 1.74
N HIS A 73 0.99 -14.14 1.01
CA HIS A 73 2.21 -13.45 0.61
C HIS A 73 2.80 -12.65 1.78
N VAL A 74 4.08 -12.90 2.05
CA VAL A 74 4.89 -12.03 2.91
C VAL A 74 5.11 -10.70 2.18
N HIS A 75 4.35 -9.69 2.57
CA HIS A 75 4.45 -8.35 1.99
C HIS A 75 5.47 -7.49 2.74
N SER A 76 6.13 -6.60 2.00
CA SER A 76 7.04 -5.59 2.53
C SER A 76 6.44 -4.21 2.25
N CYS A 77 6.39 -3.38 3.29
CA CYS A 77 5.88 -2.01 3.17
C CYS A 77 6.81 -1.20 2.27
N ILE A 78 6.25 -0.54 1.24
CA ILE A 78 7.01 0.31 0.32
C ILE A 78 7.71 1.50 1.01
N ASN A 79 7.27 1.87 2.21
CA ASN A 79 7.79 3.03 2.94
C ASN A 79 8.95 2.68 3.88
N CYS A 80 8.83 1.62 4.67
CA CYS A 80 9.82 1.25 5.69
C CYS A 80 10.48 -0.12 5.48
N GLY A 81 10.03 -0.91 4.49
CA GLY A 81 10.54 -2.25 4.21
C GLY A 81 10.09 -3.36 5.17
N ALA A 82 9.42 -3.02 6.28
CA ALA A 82 8.96 -3.99 7.28
C ALA A 82 7.78 -4.85 6.79
N GLN A 83 7.53 -5.97 7.49
CA GLN A 83 6.50 -6.95 7.14
C GLN A 83 5.09 -6.50 7.57
N HIS A 84 4.56 -5.48 6.89
CA HIS A 84 3.17 -5.02 7.02
C HIS A 84 2.72 -4.37 5.70
N THR A 85 1.41 -4.10 5.54
CA THR A 85 0.90 -3.47 4.31
C THR A 85 1.19 -1.97 4.31
N ALA A 86 1.17 -1.33 3.14
CA ALA A 86 1.50 0.09 3.06
C ALA A 86 0.47 1.01 3.77
N ASP A 87 -0.78 0.56 3.92
CA ASP A 87 -1.87 1.26 4.61
C ASP A 87 -1.98 0.92 6.11
N ASP A 88 -1.05 0.13 6.64
CA ASP A 88 -1.04 -0.24 8.06
C ASP A 88 -0.62 0.94 8.95
N ARG A 89 -1.37 1.14 10.04
CA ARG A 89 -1.10 2.17 11.06
C ARG A 89 0.09 1.86 11.95
N CYS A 90 0.59 0.62 11.95
CA CYS A 90 1.84 0.28 12.62
C CYS A 90 3.09 0.82 11.89
N CYS A 91 2.94 1.30 10.66
CA CYS A 91 4.04 1.87 9.89
C CYS A 91 4.64 3.10 10.62
N PRO A 92 5.97 3.21 10.75
CA PRO A 92 6.60 4.42 11.30
C PRO A 92 6.21 5.70 10.56
N TYR A 93 5.95 5.62 9.25
CA TYR A 93 5.47 6.76 8.47
C TYR A 93 4.07 7.21 8.86
N TRP A 94 3.19 6.28 9.26
CA TRP A 94 1.90 6.64 9.83
C TRP A 94 2.10 7.37 11.16
N CYS A 95 2.98 6.90 12.04
CA CYS A 95 3.26 7.57 13.32
C CYS A 95 3.84 8.98 13.14
N HIS A 96 4.62 9.19 12.08
CA HIS A 96 5.30 10.46 11.80
C HIS A 96 4.62 11.32 10.73
N HIS A 97 3.37 11.03 10.33
CA HIS A 97 2.71 11.76 9.24
C HIS A 97 2.52 13.27 9.50
N PHE A 98 2.54 13.72 10.75
CA PHE A 98 2.54 15.15 11.09
C PHE A 98 3.93 15.81 11.09
N ASN A 99 5.00 15.04 10.92
CA ASN A 99 6.38 15.52 10.87
C ASN A 99 6.93 15.47 9.43
N CYS A 100 6.69 16.55 8.68
CA CYS A 100 7.15 16.65 7.29
C CYS A 100 8.66 16.56 7.12
N ASP A 101 9.45 16.96 8.13
CA ASP A 101 10.91 16.88 8.06
C ASP A 101 11.42 15.43 8.15
N TRP A 102 10.61 14.53 8.72
CA TRP A 102 10.90 13.10 8.83
C TRP A 102 10.48 12.32 7.57
N ILE A 103 9.36 12.70 6.93
CA ILE A 103 8.91 12.11 5.67
C ILE A 103 9.66 12.77 4.51
N LYS A 104 10.80 12.19 4.10
CA LYS A 104 11.63 12.64 2.97
C LYS A 104 11.91 11.51 1.99
#